data_AF-A0A2G2ZTF1-F1
#
_entry.id   AF-A0A2G2ZTF1-F1
#
_cell.length_a   1.000
_cell.length_b   1.000
_cell.length_c   1.000
_cell.angle_alpha   90.00
_cell.angle_beta   90.00
_cell.angle_gamma   90.00
#
_symmetry.space_group_name_H-M   'P 1'
#
loop_
_entity.id
_entity.type
_entity.pdbx_description
1 polymer ?
#
loop_
_entity_poly.entity_id
_entity_poly.type
_entity_poly.pdbx_seq_one_letter_code
_entity_poly.pdbx_strand_id
1 'polypeptide(L)'
;MKLAFSGIAYNFPNDILFLILARVPVKSLLRFKSVCKAWNVMISDNEFRRTHRDQSKALGREKLLLHKYYAKFYNDKFEFRDLETSKLVTIATQVFPPEKFRKAIVSCSCGGLLLLKNPGAYKVYVLWNPSTNEY
;
A
#
# COMPACT_ATOMS: atom_id res chain seq x y z
N MET A 1 -24.04 0.35 -12.87
CA MET A 1 -25.10 -0.14 -11.96
C MET A 1 -25.45 1.01 -11.01
N LYS A 2 -26.65 1.62 -11.15
CA LYS A 2 -27.11 2.71 -10.25
C LYS A 2 -27.55 2.08 -8.93
N LEU A 3 -26.91 2.43 -7.82
CA LEU A 3 -27.39 2.08 -6.49
C LEU A 3 -28.19 3.28 -5.95
N ALA A 4 -29.51 3.09 -5.83
CA ALA A 4 -30.38 3.99 -5.10
C ALA A 4 -30.28 3.69 -3.61
N PHE A 5 -29.85 4.67 -2.82
CA PHE A 5 -29.90 4.62 -1.36
C PHE A 5 -31.21 5.26 -0.90
N SER A 6 -32.19 4.44 -0.49
CA SER A 6 -33.39 4.91 0.20
C SER A 6 -33.16 4.84 1.71
N GLY A 7 -33.22 5.99 2.39
CA GLY A 7 -33.26 6.06 3.85
C GLY A 7 -32.21 6.99 4.46
N ILE A 8 -32.47 8.30 4.38
CA ILE A 8 -31.95 9.38 5.25
C ILE A 8 -30.43 9.39 5.52
N ALA A 9 -29.59 8.98 4.57
CA ALA A 9 -28.22 9.43 4.52
C ALA A 9 -28.21 10.72 3.72
N TYR A 10 -27.74 11.83 4.30
CA TYR A 10 -27.33 13.01 3.54
C TYR A 10 -26.50 12.51 2.36
N ASN A 11 -27.04 12.62 1.14
CA ASN A 11 -26.35 12.22 -0.08
C ASN A 11 -25.18 13.17 -0.26
N PHE A 12 -24.11 12.93 0.49
CA PHE A 12 -22.83 13.53 0.24
C PHE A 12 -22.47 13.15 -1.20
N PRO A 13 -22.31 14.11 -2.12
CA PRO A 13 -22.11 13.78 -3.52
C PRO A 13 -20.95 12.79 -3.64
N ASN A 14 -21.19 11.68 -4.33
CA ASN A 14 -20.20 10.59 -4.45
C ASN A 14 -18.84 11.13 -4.94
N ASP A 15 -18.86 12.17 -5.76
CA ASP A 15 -17.67 12.85 -6.27
C ASP A 15 -16.85 13.53 -5.16
N ILE A 16 -17.51 14.21 -4.23
CA ILE A 16 -16.82 14.84 -3.10
C ILE A 16 -16.29 13.76 -2.16
N LEU A 17 -17.06 12.70 -1.91
CA LEU A 17 -16.59 11.57 -1.09
C LEU A 17 -15.35 10.92 -1.71
N PHE A 18 -15.38 10.69 -3.02
CA PHE A 18 -14.27 10.16 -3.80
C PHE A 18 -13.01 11.02 -3.63
N LEU A 19 -13.13 12.34 -3.79
CA LEU A 19 -12.01 13.28 -3.64
C LEU A 19 -11.46 13.32 -2.21
N ILE A 20 -12.32 13.22 -1.20
CA ILE A 20 -11.90 13.14 0.21
C ILE A 20 -11.12 11.83 0.44
N LEU A 21 -11.70 10.69 0.08
CA LEU A 21 -11.07 9.38 0.26
C LEU A 21 -9.76 9.26 -0.53
N ALA A 22 -9.66 9.86 -1.71
CA ALA A 22 -8.44 9.88 -2.53
C ALA A 22 -7.26 10.59 -1.83
N ARG A 23 -7.51 11.46 -0.85
CA ARG A 23 -6.48 12.16 -0.08
C ARG A 23 -6.10 11.45 1.22
N VAL A 24 -6.80 10.39 1.60
CA VAL A 24 -6.59 9.65 2.86
C VAL A 24 -5.42 8.66 2.70
N PRO A 25 -4.53 8.53 3.70
CA PRO A 25 -3.47 7.51 3.67
C PRO A 25 -4.02 6.07 3.57
N VAL A 26 -3.31 5.20 2.83
CA VAL A 26 -3.73 3.81 2.53
C VAL A 26 -4.19 3.03 3.76
N LYS A 27 -3.47 3.11 4.89
CA LYS A 27 -3.85 2.36 6.11
C LYS A 27 -5.23 2.73 6.64
N SER A 28 -5.56 4.01 6.68
CA SER A 28 -6.88 4.48 7.12
C SER A 28 -7.94 4.10 6.10
N LEU A 29 -7.61 4.22 4.81
CA LEU A 29 -8.48 3.86 3.70
C LEU A 29 -8.87 2.37 3.71
N LEU A 30 -7.95 1.46 4.07
CA LEU A 30 -8.27 0.04 4.24
C LEU A 30 -9.28 -0.21 5.37
N ARG A 31 -9.17 0.52 6.49
CA ARG A 31 -10.15 0.45 7.58
C ARG A 31 -11.51 0.99 7.13
N PHE A 32 -11.52 2.00 6.27
CA PHE A 32 -12.73 2.60 5.73
C PHE A 32 -13.56 1.65 4.86
N LYS A 33 -12.97 0.58 4.33
CA LYS A 33 -13.73 -0.50 3.67
C LYS A 33 -14.74 -1.17 4.61
N SER A 34 -14.54 -1.15 5.93
CA SER A 34 -15.47 -1.77 6.88
C SER A 34 -16.61 -0.84 7.33
N VAL A 35 -16.63 0.42 6.89
CA VAL A 35 -17.65 1.40 7.32
C VAL A 35 -19.00 1.11 6.68
N CYS A 36 -19.04 0.97 5.34
CA CYS A 36 -20.24 0.56 4.63
C CYS A 36 -19.92 -0.06 3.26
N LYS A 37 -20.92 -0.72 2.65
CA LYS A 37 -20.77 -1.36 1.32
C LYS A 37 -20.38 -0.37 0.23
N ALA A 38 -20.95 0.84 0.24
CA ALA A 38 -20.63 1.88 -0.74
C ALA A 38 -19.14 2.27 -0.69
N TRP A 39 -18.60 2.46 0.50
CA TRP A 39 -17.19 2.81 0.68
C TRP A 39 -16.28 1.66 0.23
N ASN A 40 -16.61 0.42 0.59
CA ASN A 40 -15.84 -0.73 0.12
C ASN A 40 -15.79 -0.82 -1.41
N VAL A 41 -16.94 -0.64 -2.09
CA VAL A 41 -17.03 -0.65 -3.55
C VAL A 41 -16.19 0.48 -4.15
N MET A 42 -16.34 1.72 -3.66
CA MET A 42 -15.57 2.87 -4.16
C MET A 42 -14.07 2.69 -3.95
N ILE A 43 -13.62 2.26 -2.78
CA ILE A 43 -12.20 2.11 -2.45
C ILE A 43 -11.56 0.94 -3.23
N SER A 44 -12.34 -0.09 -3.54
CA SER A 44 -11.85 -1.25 -4.28
C SER A 44 -11.85 -1.05 -5.79
N ASP A 45 -12.44 0.05 -6.28
CA ASP A 45 -12.50 0.38 -7.69
C ASP A 45 -11.11 0.72 -8.30
N ASN A 46 -10.93 0.37 -9.57
CA ASN A 46 -9.66 0.56 -10.27
C ASN A 46 -9.35 2.03 -10.58
N GLU A 47 -10.36 2.82 -10.91
CA GLU A 47 -10.22 4.26 -11.14
C GLU A 47 -9.82 4.94 -9.83
N PHE A 48 -10.52 4.61 -8.73
CA PHE A 48 -10.17 5.12 -7.41
C PHE A 48 -8.71 4.81 -7.04
N ARG A 49 -8.23 3.58 -7.27
CA ARG A 49 -6.84 3.18 -7.00
C ARG A 49 -5.82 3.99 -7.82
N ARG A 50 -6.13 4.29 -9.09
CA ARG A 50 -5.26 5.11 -9.96
C ARG A 50 -5.24 6.55 -9.47
N THR A 51 -6.41 7.14 -9.23
CA THR A 51 -6.52 8.52 -8.75
C THR A 51 -5.87 8.71 -7.39
N HIS A 52 -6.06 7.78 -6.45
CA HIS A 52 -5.39 7.80 -5.15
C HIS A 52 -3.87 7.77 -5.28
N ARG A 53 -3.33 6.90 -6.16
CA ARG A 53 -1.89 6.82 -6.42
C ARG A 53 -1.35 8.11 -7.02
N ASP A 54 -2.01 8.64 -8.03
CA ASP A 54 -1.55 9.84 -8.74
C ASP A 54 -1.68 11.08 -7.84
N GLN A 55 -2.72 11.15 -7.01
CA GLN A 55 -2.87 12.14 -5.94
C GLN A 55 -1.75 12.04 -4.90
N SER A 56 -1.36 10.82 -4.49
CA SER A 56 -0.24 10.62 -3.57
C SER A 56 1.08 11.14 -4.13
N LYS A 57 1.32 10.97 -5.44
CA LYS A 57 2.49 11.51 -6.14
C LYS A 57 2.45 13.03 -6.24
N ALA A 58 1.30 13.58 -6.63
CA ALA A 58 1.12 15.03 -6.72
C ALA A 58 1.30 15.73 -5.37
N LEU A 59 0.94 15.05 -4.28
CA LEU A 59 1.16 15.52 -2.91
C LEU A 59 2.57 15.24 -2.38
N GLY A 60 3.49 14.66 -3.16
CA GLY A 60 4.86 14.38 -2.70
C GLY A 60 4.98 13.27 -1.64
N ARG A 61 3.89 12.56 -1.32
CA ARG A 61 3.80 11.51 -0.28
C ARG A 61 4.43 10.18 -0.69
N GLU A 62 5.38 10.21 -1.60
CA GLU A 62 6.10 9.04 -2.05
C GLU A 62 6.99 8.52 -0.92
N LYS A 63 7.01 7.20 -0.77
CA LYS A 63 7.80 6.53 0.27
C LYS A 63 8.94 5.79 -0.38
N LEU A 64 10.13 5.99 0.15
CA LEU A 64 11.29 5.18 -0.17
C LEU A 64 11.25 3.90 0.66
N LEU A 65 11.44 2.77 -0.01
CA LEU A 65 11.67 1.50 0.65
C LEU A 65 13.16 1.23 0.71
N LEU A 66 13.68 1.04 1.91
CA LEU A 66 15.03 0.60 2.15
C LEU A 66 15.03 -0.88 2.55
N HIS A 67 15.75 -1.69 1.79
CA HIS A 67 16.06 -3.07 2.14
C HIS A 67 17.40 -3.10 2.87
N LYS A 68 17.37 -3.42 4.17
CA LYS A 68 18.58 -3.58 4.99
C LYS A 68 18.81 -5.06 5.28
N TYR A 69 19.96 -5.54 4.80
CA TYR A 69 20.43 -6.89 5.05
C TYR A 69 21.43 -6.91 6.21
N TYR A 70 21.11 -7.65 7.27
CA TYR A 70 22.02 -7.84 8.40
C TYR A 70 22.60 -9.27 8.40
N ALA A 71 23.77 -9.42 7.77
CA ALA A 71 24.45 -10.71 7.62
C ALA A 71 24.63 -11.47 8.95
N LYS A 72 24.91 -10.75 10.05
CA LYS A 72 25.19 -11.34 11.37
C LYS A 72 23.95 -11.91 12.08
N PHE A 73 22.77 -11.39 11.76
CA PHE A 73 21.53 -11.73 12.48
C PHE A 73 20.52 -12.50 11.61
N TYR A 74 20.89 -12.81 10.36
CA TYR A 74 20.02 -13.51 9.40
C TYR A 74 18.62 -12.89 9.27
N ASN A 75 18.53 -11.56 9.40
CA ASN A 75 17.28 -10.83 9.38
C ASN A 75 17.30 -9.78 8.27
N ASP A 76 16.26 -9.82 7.43
CA ASP A 76 15.97 -8.78 6.46
C ASP A 76 15.01 -7.79 7.08
N LYS A 77 15.26 -6.51 6.87
CA LYS A 77 14.39 -5.46 7.35
C LYS A 77 14.02 -4.54 6.20
N PHE A 78 12.72 -4.34 6.03
CA PHE A 78 12.17 -3.37 5.10
C PHE A 78 11.74 -2.13 5.89
N GLU A 79 12.34 -1.00 5.56
CA GLU A 79 12.03 0.28 6.19
C GLU A 79 11.41 1.25 5.18
N PHE A 80 10.26 1.81 5.53
CA PHE A 80 9.64 2.89 4.77
C PHE A 80 10.07 4.25 5.31
N ARG A 81 10.53 5.11 4.41
CA ARG A 81 10.96 6.48 4.70
C ARG A 81 10.14 7.46 3.88
N ASP A 82 9.70 8.53 4.53
CA ASP A 82 9.05 9.64 3.85
C ASP A 82 10.10 10.48 3.13
N LEU A 83 9.73 11.03 1.97
CA LEU A 83 10.55 12.00 1.27
C LEU A 83 10.15 13.44 1.65
N GLU A 84 8.94 13.68 2.14
CA GLU A 84 8.44 15.03 2.47
C GLU A 84 9.10 15.62 3.72
N THR A 85 9.37 14.80 4.73
CA THR A 85 10.07 15.27 5.92
C THR A 85 11.57 15.20 5.64
N SER A 86 12.27 16.34 5.54
CA SER A 86 13.75 16.42 5.55
C SER A 86 14.42 15.73 6.76
N LYS A 87 13.63 15.13 7.65
CA LYS A 87 14.04 14.15 8.65
C LYS A 87 13.69 12.75 8.13
N LEU A 88 14.70 11.93 7.92
CA LEU A 88 14.59 10.50 7.58
C LEU A 88 13.96 9.70 8.74
N VAL A 89 12.68 9.93 9.03
CA VAL A 89 11.95 9.22 10.08
C VAL A 89 11.54 7.86 9.54
N THR A 90 11.85 6.80 10.29
CA THR A 90 11.40 5.45 9.97
C THR A 90 9.92 5.35 10.32
N ILE A 91 9.03 5.34 9.32
CA ILE A 91 7.58 5.38 9.55
C ILE A 91 7.03 4.01 9.94
N ALA A 92 7.60 2.95 9.36
CA ALA A 92 7.22 1.59 9.67
C ALA A 92 8.39 0.67 9.36
N THR A 93 8.65 -0.24 10.30
CA THR A 93 9.46 -1.42 10.05
C THR A 93 8.48 -2.53 9.71
N GLN A 94 8.63 -3.12 8.53
CA GLN A 94 7.85 -4.29 8.17
C GLN A 94 8.77 -5.49 8.15
N VAL A 95 8.36 -6.51 8.89
CA VAL A 95 8.94 -7.84 8.76
C VAL A 95 8.25 -8.46 7.57
N PHE A 96 9.04 -8.75 6.54
CA PHE A 96 8.57 -9.46 5.38
C PHE A 96 8.28 -10.93 5.78
N PRO A 97 7.04 -11.42 5.56
CA PRO A 97 6.73 -12.85 5.55
C PRO A 97 6.95 -13.35 4.10
N PRO A 98 7.11 -14.66 3.76
CA PRO A 98 7.24 -15.94 4.48
C PRO A 98 8.68 -16.44 4.74
N GLU A 99 8.86 -17.47 5.59
CA GLU A 99 10.17 -18.12 5.84
C GLU A 99 10.90 -18.58 4.57
N LYS A 100 10.15 -19.13 3.59
CA LYS A 100 10.72 -19.57 2.32
C LYS A 100 11.34 -18.44 1.50
N PHE A 101 11.07 -17.18 1.83
CA PHE A 101 11.67 -16.01 1.18
C PHE A 101 12.57 -15.23 2.14
N ARG A 102 13.10 -15.87 3.19
CA ARG A 102 14.20 -15.31 3.97
C ARG A 102 15.39 -15.04 3.03
N LYS A 103 16.02 -13.87 3.17
CA LYS A 103 17.08 -13.34 2.30
C LYS A 103 16.60 -13.01 0.88
N ALA A 104 15.32 -12.72 0.70
CA ALA A 104 14.79 -12.41 -0.62
C ALA A 104 15.48 -11.20 -1.25
N ILE A 105 15.75 -11.30 -2.54
CA ILE A 105 16.34 -10.22 -3.34
C ILE A 105 15.21 -9.49 -4.05
N VAL A 106 15.16 -8.17 -3.90
CA VAL A 106 14.27 -7.31 -4.67
C VAL A 106 14.72 -7.31 -6.13
N SER A 107 13.94 -7.93 -7.00
CA SER A 107 14.23 -8.00 -8.44
C SER A 107 13.76 -6.76 -9.18
N CYS A 108 12.58 -6.24 -8.82
CA CYS A 108 12.07 -4.98 -9.34
C CYS A 108 10.98 -4.40 -8.43
N SER A 109 10.58 -3.16 -8.71
CA SER A 109 9.43 -2.51 -8.07
C SER A 109 8.52 -1.88 -9.12
N CYS A 110 7.21 -1.87 -8.87
CA CYS A 110 6.23 -1.23 -9.73
C CYS A 110 5.03 -0.74 -8.92
N GLY A 111 4.77 0.57 -8.92
CA GLY A 111 3.57 1.13 -8.28
C GLY A 111 3.43 0.81 -6.79
N GLY A 112 4.55 0.67 -6.07
CA GLY A 112 4.57 0.27 -4.65
C GLY A 112 4.54 -1.25 -4.39
N LEU A 113 4.44 -2.06 -5.45
CA LEU A 113 4.62 -3.52 -5.38
C LEU A 113 6.08 -3.89 -5.57
N LEU A 114 6.51 -4.97 -4.91
CA LEU A 114 7.86 -5.52 -5.02
C LEU A 114 7.81 -6.93 -5.56
N LEU A 115 8.64 -7.21 -6.57
CA LEU A 115 8.91 -8.58 -6.96
C LEU A 115 10.15 -9.07 -6.22
N LEU A 116 9.97 -10.12 -5.43
CA LEU A 116 11.00 -10.71 -4.59
C LEU A 116 11.38 -12.09 -5.10
N LYS A 117 12.68 -12.39 -5.11
CA LYS A 117 13.22 -13.68 -5.53
C LYS A 117 13.79 -14.43 -4.33
N ASN A 118 13.44 -15.71 -4.19
CA ASN A 118 14.11 -16.60 -3.23
C ASN A 118 15.54 -16.90 -3.72
N PRO A 119 16.59 -16.63 -2.92
CA PRO A 119 17.97 -16.92 -3.33
C PRO A 119 18.30 -18.42 -3.33
N GLY A 120 17.62 -19.22 -2.52
CA GLY A 120 17.87 -20.66 -2.35
C GLY A 120 17.04 -21.57 -3.26
N ALA A 121 16.15 -21.01 -4.08
CA ALA A 121 15.28 -21.80 -4.96
C ALA A 121 15.29 -21.27 -6.41
N TYR A 122 15.30 -22.21 -7.37
CA TYR A 122 15.28 -21.87 -8.78
C TYR A 122 13.91 -21.33 -9.19
N LYS A 123 13.89 -20.13 -9.80
CA LYS A 123 12.69 -19.46 -10.34
C LYS A 123 11.51 -19.30 -9.36
N VAL A 124 11.79 -19.17 -8.06
CA VAL A 124 10.74 -18.92 -7.05
C VAL A 124 10.65 -17.42 -6.75
N TYR A 125 9.48 -16.84 -7.03
CA TYR A 125 9.19 -15.41 -6.87
C TYR A 125 7.91 -15.18 -6.07
N VAL A 126 7.81 -14.01 -5.44
CA VAL A 126 6.58 -13.52 -4.81
C VAL A 126 6.40 -12.04 -5.09
N LEU A 127 5.15 -11.63 -5.32
CA LEU A 127 4.78 -10.25 -5.47
C LEU A 127 4.25 -9.76 -4.13
N TRP A 128 4.96 -8.84 -3.46
CA TRP A 128 4.56 -8.34 -2.16
C TRP A 128 4.10 -6.89 -2.26
N ASN A 129 2.99 -6.58 -1.58
CA ASN A 129 2.52 -5.22 -1.33
C ASN A 129 2.80 -4.84 0.12
N PRO A 130 3.87 -4.09 0.41
CA PRO A 130 4.16 -3.68 1.77
C PRO A 130 3.12 -2.70 2.34
N SER A 131 2.38 -1.96 1.52
CA SER A 131 1.39 -1.03 2.05
C SER A 131 0.18 -1.75 2.67
N THR A 132 -0.10 -2.98 2.22
CA THR A 132 -1.25 -3.79 2.64
C THR A 132 -0.86 -5.08 3.35
N ASN A 133 0.41 -5.47 3.32
CA ASN A 133 0.95 -6.77 3.76
C ASN A 133 0.42 -7.98 2.98
N GLU A 134 -0.09 -7.79 1.77
CA GLU A 134 -0.58 -8.86 0.89
C GLU A 134 0.55 -9.40 -0.01
N TYR A 135 0.54 -10.71 -0.29
CA TYR A 135 1.53 -11.39 -1.16
C TYR A 135 0.95 -12.63 -1.88
#